data_AF-A0A9D7CFY9-F1
#
_entry.id   AF-A0A9D7CFY9-F1
#
_cell.length_a   1.000
_cell.length_b   1.000
_cell.length_c   1.000
_cell.angle_alpha   90.00
_cell.angle_beta   90.00
_cell.angle_gamma   90.00
#
_symmetry.space_group_name_H-M   'P 1'
#
loop_
_entity.id
_entity.type
_entity.pdbx_description
1 polymer ?
#
loop_
_entity_poly.entity_id
_entity_poly.type
_entity_poly.pdbx_seq_one_letter_code
_entity_poly.pdbx_strand_id
1 'polypeptide(L)'
;MRFSRVVVPACALGLACLALPAHAQRRGAVNEYGNPSRLAPAPTTSAISVRDLQVRLYQFADDSMQGRQVGRAGNMKGTAYIAAELQRLGLVPAGDNGTFFQVLPYHLRSFTAHSRLTVSGNPLRWEADWLAIPGARAPRPVSDAEVVFGGVAGDTTRQIAPRDAAGKFVVLLPGAAAAAAPGGRFAPPAPSRFAGAVAVATVDLDALTAAQRRALNTPTIATQATTGRGRAPTPAAAVDSLSLLRQQVDQLAPQAVLRLTSDAAARLFGVRSVEALTPGATGGRVTASLDYVELPSDYARNVVAIIPGSDPALAGQYVAIGAHNDHVGFATPVDKDSIKAFNNERNKRLLANKMMALTPAQLSEIRVNMDSIRRRFPQPRLDSINNGADDDGSGSMGVLEIAEYIQAMRVKPKRSTLFVWHTGEEAGLIGSAFFTRNPTVPLDSIVAQLNIDMIGRGREGDLPGGSSDYLGVVGSFFDSKDLGETVAAVNGKQSRALTLDYQYDSTMSWTGYNNIYGRSDHYNYALQGIPVAFFFTGLHGDYHQRSDEAEFIDYPHYARITSYIRDVTVEVANGPRPRINGTRPARPPRPTVP
;
A
#
# COMPACT_ATOMS: atom_id res chain seq x y z
N MET A 1 -56.94 -13.68 82.96
CA MET A 1 -58.24 -12.99 82.79
C MET A 1 -58.10 -11.92 81.71
N ARG A 2 -59.07 -11.93 80.77
CA ARG A 2 -59.64 -10.81 79.98
C ARG A 2 -58.74 -9.70 79.39
N PHE A 3 -58.73 -9.68 78.05
CA PHE A 3 -58.92 -8.55 77.11
C PHE A 3 -58.55 -7.11 77.53
N SER A 4 -57.74 -6.43 76.71
CA SER A 4 -58.25 -5.40 75.78
C SER A 4 -57.22 -5.01 74.72
N ARG A 5 -57.70 -4.94 73.47
CA ARG A 5 -56.99 -4.54 72.25
C ARG A 5 -56.95 -3.01 72.15
N VAL A 6 -55.81 -2.46 71.75
CA VAL A 6 -55.73 -1.18 71.04
C VAL A 6 -55.22 -1.48 69.64
N VAL A 7 -56.00 -1.11 68.63
CA VAL A 7 -55.68 -1.23 67.22
C VAL A 7 -55.02 0.09 66.79
N VAL A 8 -53.81 0.01 66.24
CA VAL A 8 -53.13 1.10 65.52
C VAL A 8 -52.90 0.60 64.09
N PRO A 9 -53.20 1.38 63.04
CA PRO A 9 -53.14 0.88 61.66
C PRO A 9 -51.69 0.78 61.19
N ALA A 10 -51.33 -0.39 60.65
CA ALA A 10 -50.09 -0.57 59.91
C ALA A 10 -50.31 -0.13 58.45
N CYS A 11 -49.72 1.00 58.06
CA CYS A 11 -49.62 1.41 56.65
C CYS A 11 -48.79 0.39 55.87
N ALA A 12 -49.37 -0.13 54.80
CA ALA A 12 -48.67 -0.94 53.82
C ALA A 12 -47.65 -0.08 53.06
N LEU A 13 -46.36 -0.38 53.21
CA LEU A 13 -45.33 0.08 52.28
C LEU A 13 -45.40 -0.77 51.01
N GLY A 14 -45.91 -0.19 49.93
CA GLY A 14 -45.77 -0.74 48.59
C GLY A 14 -44.31 -0.69 48.16
N LEU A 15 -43.74 -1.86 47.83
CA LEU A 15 -42.48 -1.94 47.09
C LEU A 15 -42.71 -1.34 45.68
N ALA A 16 -42.23 -0.13 45.46
CA ALA A 16 -42.06 0.41 44.12
C ALA A 16 -40.77 -0.20 43.52
N CYS A 17 -40.92 -1.21 42.66
CA CYS A 17 -39.85 -1.65 41.77
C CYS A 17 -39.53 -0.50 40.80
N LEU A 18 -38.49 0.28 41.11
CA LEU A 18 -37.89 1.22 40.17
C LEU A 18 -37.18 0.40 39.09
N ALA A 19 -37.86 0.18 37.96
CA ALA A 19 -37.24 -0.27 36.74
C ALA A 19 -36.24 0.81 36.29
N LEU A 20 -34.95 0.51 36.41
CA LEU A 20 -33.90 1.32 35.79
C LEU A 20 -34.17 1.36 34.27
N PRO A 21 -34.20 2.54 33.63
CA PRO A 21 -34.35 2.59 32.19
C PRO A 21 -33.12 1.94 31.58
N ALA A 22 -33.35 0.82 30.89
CA ALA A 22 -32.40 0.28 29.94
C ALA A 22 -32.01 1.43 29.01
N HIS A 23 -30.75 1.86 29.08
CA HIS A 23 -30.23 2.83 28.14
C HIS A 23 -30.22 2.15 26.78
N ALA A 24 -31.30 2.32 26.03
CA ALA A 24 -31.35 2.03 24.61
C ALA A 24 -30.30 2.95 23.96
N GLN A 25 -29.09 2.43 23.79
CA GLN A 25 -28.05 3.04 22.99
C GLN A 25 -28.70 3.29 21.63
N ARG A 26 -28.96 4.56 21.28
CA ARG A 26 -29.49 4.92 19.96
C ARG A 26 -28.60 4.22 18.95
N ARG A 27 -29.12 3.20 18.24
CA ARG A 27 -28.43 2.61 17.09
C ARG A 27 -28.13 3.78 16.16
N GLY A 28 -26.85 4.11 16.02
CA GLY A 28 -26.41 5.15 15.09
C GLY A 28 -26.96 4.85 13.70
N ALA A 29 -27.24 5.89 12.92
CA ALA A 29 -27.64 5.70 11.53
C ALA A 29 -26.56 4.90 10.79
N VAL A 30 -26.93 3.73 10.26
CA VAL A 30 -26.06 2.92 9.39
C VAL A 30 -26.17 3.39 7.94
N ASN A 31 -25.13 3.14 7.14
CA ASN A 31 -25.14 3.42 5.72
C ASN A 31 -25.85 2.32 4.91
N GLU A 32 -25.86 2.47 3.59
CA GLU A 32 -26.50 1.51 2.67
C GLU A 32 -25.91 0.10 2.73
N TYR A 33 -24.70 -0.04 3.27
CA TYR A 33 -24.00 -1.31 3.49
C TYR A 33 -24.26 -1.89 4.89
N GLY A 34 -25.10 -1.25 5.71
CA GLY A 34 -25.39 -1.67 7.08
C GLY A 34 -24.31 -1.32 8.10
N ASN A 35 -23.34 -0.49 7.74
CA ASN A 35 -22.21 -0.13 8.59
C ASN A 35 -22.40 1.26 9.24
N PRO A 36 -21.99 1.45 10.50
CA PRO A 36 -21.97 2.78 11.13
C PRO A 36 -20.85 3.65 10.54
N SER A 37 -20.85 4.96 10.77
CA SER A 37 -19.72 5.82 10.35
C SER A 37 -18.52 5.74 11.28
N ARG A 38 -18.73 5.29 12.51
CA ARG A 38 -17.69 5.04 13.53
C ARG A 38 -18.11 3.86 14.39
N LEU A 39 -17.13 3.14 14.91
CA LEU A 39 -17.33 2.05 15.84
C LEU A 39 -16.40 2.25 17.03
N ALA A 40 -16.92 2.00 18.24
CA ALA A 40 -16.11 2.06 19.43
C ALA A 40 -15.27 0.77 19.55
N PRO A 41 -14.03 0.86 20.08
CA PRO A 41 -13.26 -0.33 20.43
C PRO A 41 -14.05 -1.25 21.35
N ALA A 42 -13.95 -2.56 21.12
CA ALA A 42 -14.58 -3.57 21.95
C ALA A 42 -13.72 -4.85 21.99
N PRO A 43 -13.90 -5.73 22.99
CA PRO A 43 -13.28 -7.05 22.96
C PRO A 43 -13.79 -7.90 21.80
N THR A 44 -12.87 -8.64 21.18
CA THR A 44 -13.13 -9.66 20.16
C THR A 44 -13.19 -11.07 20.76
N THR A 45 -13.61 -12.02 19.96
CA THR A 45 -13.63 -13.45 20.28
C THR A 45 -12.75 -14.22 19.31
N SER A 46 -12.48 -15.49 19.60
CA SER A 46 -11.68 -16.33 18.70
C SER A 46 -12.42 -16.81 17.45
N ALA A 47 -13.73 -16.57 17.35
CA ALA A 47 -14.49 -16.92 16.17
C ALA A 47 -14.43 -15.76 15.17
N ILE A 48 -14.04 -16.07 13.93
CA ILE A 48 -14.01 -15.08 12.85
C ILE A 48 -15.45 -14.63 12.58
N SER A 49 -15.75 -13.38 12.93
CA SER A 49 -17.11 -12.83 12.88
C SER A 49 -17.15 -11.46 12.23
N VAL A 50 -18.29 -11.14 11.61
CA VAL A 50 -18.57 -9.80 11.04
C VAL A 50 -18.28 -8.70 12.07
N ARG A 51 -18.73 -8.91 13.32
CA ARG A 51 -18.56 -7.93 14.39
C ARG A 51 -17.09 -7.70 14.72
N ASP A 52 -16.31 -8.76 14.89
CA ASP A 52 -14.94 -8.64 15.38
C ASP A 52 -14.03 -8.06 14.27
N LEU A 53 -14.26 -8.45 13.00
CA LEU A 53 -13.65 -7.81 11.84
C LEU A 53 -13.99 -6.31 11.75
N GLN A 54 -15.23 -5.92 12.00
CA GLN A 54 -15.61 -4.50 12.11
C GLN A 54 -14.83 -3.82 13.24
N VAL A 55 -14.86 -4.36 14.46
CA VAL A 55 -14.19 -3.75 15.61
C VAL A 55 -12.71 -3.53 15.34
N ARG A 56 -12.02 -4.52 14.76
CA ARG A 56 -10.59 -4.40 14.43
C ARG A 56 -10.33 -3.39 13.33
N LEU A 57 -11.07 -3.51 12.22
CA LEU A 57 -10.80 -2.70 11.04
C LEU A 57 -11.09 -1.20 11.27
N TYR A 58 -12.16 -0.87 12.00
CA TYR A 58 -12.44 0.52 12.34
C TYR A 58 -11.33 1.17 13.15
N GLN A 59 -10.58 0.42 13.97
CA GLN A 59 -9.49 0.99 14.75
C GLN A 59 -8.18 1.01 13.96
N PHE A 60 -7.94 -0.01 13.15
CA PHE A 60 -6.73 -0.10 12.35
C PHE A 60 -6.72 0.90 11.20
N ALA A 61 -7.88 1.21 10.63
CA ALA A 61 -8.11 2.20 9.58
C ALA A 61 -8.73 3.52 10.09
N ASP A 62 -8.54 3.85 11.37
CA ASP A 62 -8.96 5.15 11.93
C ASP A 62 -7.96 6.27 11.59
N ASP A 63 -8.44 7.51 11.51
CA ASP A 63 -7.62 8.72 11.33
C ASP A 63 -6.45 8.81 12.33
N SER A 64 -6.61 8.28 13.55
CA SER A 64 -5.56 8.22 14.56
C SER A 64 -4.34 7.39 14.13
N MET A 65 -4.49 6.48 13.16
CA MET A 65 -3.44 5.69 12.51
C MET A 65 -2.80 6.41 11.32
N GLN A 66 -3.29 7.59 10.92
CA GLN A 66 -2.64 8.50 9.97
C GLN A 66 -2.31 7.85 8.61
N GLY A 67 -3.14 6.91 8.15
CA GLY A 67 -2.95 6.19 6.90
C GLY A 67 -1.69 5.33 6.82
N ARG A 68 -1.06 5.06 7.97
CA ARG A 68 0.01 4.07 8.16
C ARG A 68 1.16 4.10 7.13
N GLN A 69 1.53 5.27 6.62
CA GLN A 69 2.68 5.36 5.70
C GLN A 69 3.96 4.83 6.33
N VAL A 70 4.62 3.91 5.63
CA VAL A 70 5.84 3.26 6.07
C VAL A 70 6.90 4.27 6.53
N GLY A 71 7.52 3.97 7.66
CA GLY A 71 8.51 4.83 8.29
C GLY A 71 7.93 6.08 8.98
N ARG A 72 6.60 6.22 9.10
CA ARG A 72 5.92 7.31 9.83
C ARG A 72 5.31 6.85 11.15
N ALA A 73 4.91 7.83 11.97
CA ALA A 73 4.22 7.61 13.23
C ALA A 73 2.95 6.74 13.06
N GLY A 74 2.18 6.94 11.99
CA GLY A 74 1.03 6.09 11.68
C GLY A 74 1.38 4.61 11.54
N ASN A 75 2.45 4.29 10.79
CA ASN A 75 2.90 2.91 10.63
C ASN A 75 3.45 2.31 11.93
N MET A 76 4.16 3.11 12.73
CA MET A 76 4.57 2.70 14.09
C MET A 76 3.37 2.32 14.96
N LYS A 77 2.28 3.12 14.92
CA LYS A 77 1.04 2.83 15.66
C LYS A 77 0.38 1.55 15.17
N GLY A 78 0.25 1.37 13.85
CA GLY A 78 -0.35 0.16 13.26
C GLY A 78 0.41 -1.11 13.65
N THR A 79 1.73 -1.10 13.50
CA THR A 79 2.60 -2.23 13.90
C THR A 79 2.57 -2.46 15.42
N ALA A 80 2.49 -1.41 16.24
CA ALA A 80 2.33 -1.53 17.70
C ALA A 80 0.99 -2.15 18.08
N TYR A 81 -0.10 -1.77 17.41
CA TYR A 81 -1.42 -2.34 17.60
C TYR A 81 -1.42 -3.85 17.32
N ILE A 82 -0.87 -4.26 16.17
CA ILE A 82 -0.76 -5.68 15.81
C ILE A 82 0.06 -6.43 16.87
N ALA A 83 1.26 -5.95 17.21
CA ALA A 83 2.11 -6.62 18.20
C ALA A 83 1.46 -6.72 19.58
N ALA A 84 0.72 -5.69 20.02
CA ALA A 84 -0.01 -5.72 21.29
C ALA A 84 -1.13 -6.78 21.28
N GLU A 85 -1.84 -6.93 20.16
CA GLU A 85 -2.83 -8.00 20.01
C GLU A 85 -2.17 -9.39 19.98
N LEU A 86 -1.07 -9.57 19.26
CA LEU A 86 -0.33 -10.85 19.25
C LEU A 86 0.17 -11.22 20.66
N GLN A 87 0.66 -10.24 21.41
CA GLN A 87 1.06 -10.42 22.81
C GLN A 87 -0.14 -10.80 23.69
N ARG A 88 -1.26 -10.09 23.55
CA ARG A 88 -2.52 -10.39 24.28
C ARG A 88 -2.99 -11.82 24.03
N LEU A 89 -2.84 -12.30 22.80
CA LEU A 89 -3.20 -13.65 22.37
C LEU A 89 -2.17 -14.72 22.76
N GLY A 90 -0.98 -14.32 23.22
CA GLY A 90 0.08 -15.23 23.63
C GLY A 90 0.78 -15.94 22.47
N LEU A 91 0.87 -15.29 21.30
CA LEU A 91 1.67 -15.81 20.19
C LEU A 91 3.16 -15.67 20.49
N VAL A 92 3.98 -16.55 19.91
CA VAL A 92 5.44 -16.52 20.08
C VAL A 92 6.02 -15.41 19.20
N PRO A 93 6.75 -14.43 19.76
CA PRO A 93 7.42 -13.42 18.95
C PRO A 93 8.50 -14.06 18.07
N ALA A 94 8.57 -13.65 16.81
CA ALA A 94 9.50 -14.20 15.83
C ALA A 94 10.21 -13.11 15.00
N GLY A 95 10.34 -11.91 15.58
CA GLY A 95 11.17 -10.82 15.07
C GLY A 95 12.55 -10.80 15.73
N ASP A 96 13.22 -9.65 15.65
CA ASP A 96 14.57 -9.45 16.15
C ASP A 96 14.61 -9.52 17.68
N ASN A 97 15.66 -10.15 18.22
CA ASN A 97 15.97 -10.19 19.67
C ASN A 97 14.79 -10.63 20.56
N GLY A 98 13.96 -11.57 20.08
CA GLY A 98 12.81 -12.10 20.83
C GLY A 98 11.61 -11.15 20.88
N THR A 99 11.59 -10.11 20.05
CA THR A 99 10.44 -9.20 19.88
C THR A 99 9.51 -9.67 18.75
N PHE A 100 8.37 -9.01 18.58
CA PHE A 100 7.52 -9.20 17.40
C PHE A 100 8.03 -8.43 16.17
N PHE A 101 9.05 -7.59 16.31
CA PHE A 101 9.44 -6.66 15.25
C PHE A 101 10.69 -7.13 14.54
N GLN A 102 10.63 -7.23 13.22
CA GLN A 102 11.82 -7.22 12.39
C GLN A 102 12.00 -5.80 11.87
N VAL A 103 13.03 -5.10 12.34
CA VAL A 103 13.28 -3.69 12.01
C VAL A 103 14.06 -3.60 10.70
N LEU A 104 13.55 -2.82 9.75
CA LEU A 104 14.18 -2.68 8.46
C LEU A 104 15.27 -1.59 8.56
N PRO A 105 16.45 -1.76 7.93
CA PRO A 105 17.56 -0.81 7.99
C PRO A 105 17.30 0.40 7.05
N TYR A 106 16.15 1.03 7.21
CA TYR A 106 15.73 2.17 6.41
C TYR A 106 15.83 3.47 7.19
N HIS A 107 16.28 4.48 6.47
CA HIS A 107 16.30 5.85 6.94
C HIS A 107 15.29 6.65 6.14
N LEU A 108 14.86 7.78 6.66
CA LEU A 108 14.14 8.77 5.86
C LEU A 108 15.13 9.82 5.38
N ARG A 109 15.29 9.96 4.05
CA ARG A 109 16.15 10.98 3.44
C ARG A 109 15.35 12.22 3.10
N SER A 110 15.85 13.37 3.53
CA SER A 110 15.39 14.70 3.09
C SER A 110 16.60 15.58 2.79
N PHE A 111 16.48 16.44 1.79
CA PHE A 111 17.52 17.43 1.49
C PHE A 111 17.43 18.61 2.47
N THR A 112 18.57 19.24 2.74
CA THR A 112 18.63 20.39 3.65
C THR A 112 18.74 21.70 2.86
N ALA A 113 18.48 22.82 3.55
CA ALA A 113 18.73 24.16 3.01
C ALA A 113 20.23 24.47 2.80
N HIS A 114 21.15 23.56 3.18
CA HIS A 114 22.57 23.67 2.85
C HIS A 114 22.86 23.21 1.41
N SER A 115 21.89 22.59 0.74
CA SER A 115 21.99 22.28 -0.68
C SER A 115 22.26 23.54 -1.51
N ARG A 116 23.07 23.41 -2.56
CA ARG A 116 23.50 24.51 -3.45
C ARG A 116 23.30 24.10 -4.89
N LEU A 117 22.84 25.04 -5.71
CA LEU A 117 22.75 24.94 -7.16
C LEU A 117 23.24 26.26 -7.74
N THR A 118 24.20 26.18 -8.65
CA THR A 118 24.75 27.35 -9.35
C THR A 118 24.69 27.13 -10.84
N VAL A 119 24.41 28.19 -11.59
CA VAL A 119 24.60 28.24 -13.05
C VAL A 119 25.70 29.23 -13.39
N SER A 120 26.74 28.77 -14.07
CA SER A 120 27.91 29.56 -14.44
C SER A 120 28.48 30.34 -13.24
N GLY A 121 28.53 29.69 -12.08
CA GLY A 121 28.98 30.26 -10.80
C GLY A 121 27.94 31.09 -10.03
N ASN A 122 26.79 31.44 -10.63
CA ASN A 122 25.76 32.25 -9.97
C ASN A 122 24.77 31.38 -9.18
N PRO A 123 24.55 31.64 -7.88
CA PRO A 123 23.67 30.81 -7.06
C PRO A 123 22.18 30.99 -7.39
N LEU A 124 21.44 29.89 -7.23
CA LEU A 124 19.98 29.83 -7.17
C LEU A 124 19.52 29.57 -5.73
N ARG A 125 18.44 30.22 -5.31
CA ARG A 125 17.92 30.18 -3.95
C ARG A 125 17.08 28.92 -3.71
N TRP A 126 17.43 28.18 -2.65
CA TRP A 126 16.65 27.02 -2.17
C TRP A 126 15.19 27.40 -1.88
N GLU A 127 14.25 26.53 -2.24
CA GLU A 127 12.77 26.68 -2.13
C GLU A 127 12.13 27.83 -2.94
N ALA A 128 12.88 28.91 -3.19
CA ALA A 128 12.43 30.05 -3.98
C ALA A 128 12.61 29.82 -5.48
N ASP A 129 13.81 29.39 -5.90
CA ASP A 129 14.17 29.21 -7.31
C ASP A 129 14.18 27.72 -7.70
N TRP A 130 14.49 26.83 -6.75
CA TRP A 130 14.61 25.40 -7.00
C TRP A 130 14.41 24.54 -5.75
N LEU A 131 14.09 23.26 -5.96
CA LEU A 131 14.01 22.26 -4.90
C LEU A 131 14.42 20.88 -5.41
N ALA A 132 15.15 20.10 -4.60
CA ALA A 132 15.45 18.70 -4.90
C ALA A 132 14.39 17.78 -4.32
N ILE A 133 14.06 16.69 -5.04
CA ILE A 133 13.12 15.67 -4.59
C ILE A 133 13.90 14.48 -4.06
N PRO A 134 13.76 14.11 -2.78
CA PRO A 134 14.50 12.99 -2.22
C PRO A 134 14.06 11.69 -2.89
N GLY A 135 15.05 10.86 -3.23
CA GLY A 135 14.86 9.51 -3.75
C GLY A 135 15.38 8.44 -2.79
N ALA A 136 15.11 7.18 -3.10
CA ALA A 136 15.53 6.05 -2.27
C ALA A 136 17.06 5.91 -2.14
N ARG A 137 17.82 6.41 -3.10
CA ARG A 137 19.30 6.48 -3.07
C ARG A 137 19.78 7.91 -3.22
N ALA A 138 20.94 8.22 -2.65
CA ALA A 138 21.55 9.53 -2.76
C ALA A 138 21.95 9.78 -4.22
N PRO A 139 21.57 10.92 -4.81
CA PRO A 139 21.87 11.17 -6.21
C PRO A 139 23.37 11.45 -6.44
N ARG A 140 23.79 11.34 -7.70
CA ARG A 140 25.13 11.76 -8.11
C ARG A 140 25.34 13.26 -7.84
N PRO A 141 26.53 13.68 -7.38
CA PRO A 141 26.91 15.08 -7.44
C PRO A 141 26.81 15.60 -8.88
N VAL A 142 26.33 16.84 -9.04
CA VAL A 142 26.33 17.51 -10.35
C VAL A 142 27.52 18.44 -10.37
N SER A 143 28.50 18.17 -11.22
CA SER A 143 29.70 18.99 -11.36
C SER A 143 29.84 19.45 -12.80
N ASP A 144 29.82 20.77 -12.99
CA ASP A 144 30.03 21.46 -14.28
C ASP A 144 29.26 20.87 -15.49
N ALA A 145 28.02 20.47 -15.26
CA ALA A 145 27.20 19.81 -16.27
C ALA A 145 26.57 20.83 -17.23
N GLU A 146 26.64 20.56 -18.54
CA GLU A 146 25.94 21.37 -19.55
C GLU A 146 24.42 21.23 -19.37
N VAL A 147 23.71 22.37 -19.36
CA VAL A 147 22.25 22.39 -19.36
C VAL A 147 21.74 22.11 -20.78
N VAL A 148 20.76 21.23 -20.91
CA VAL A 148 20.04 20.99 -22.17
C VAL A 148 18.53 21.06 -21.96
N PHE A 149 17.84 21.69 -22.89
CA PHE A 149 16.39 21.69 -22.93
C PHE A 149 15.89 20.35 -23.47
N GLY A 150 15.27 19.55 -22.60
CA GLY A 150 14.83 18.20 -22.92
C GLY A 150 13.46 18.12 -23.56
N GLY A 151 12.71 19.23 -23.63
CA GLY A 151 11.36 19.29 -24.18
C GLY A 151 10.25 19.22 -23.13
N VAL A 152 9.15 18.52 -23.44
CA VAL A 152 7.96 18.42 -22.57
C VAL A 152 7.93 17.06 -21.86
N ALA A 153 7.78 17.05 -20.54
CA ALA A 153 7.71 15.83 -19.74
C ALA A 153 6.55 14.91 -20.19
N GLY A 154 6.83 13.62 -20.34
CA GLY A 154 5.86 12.61 -20.80
C GLY A 154 5.56 12.58 -22.30
N ASP A 155 5.93 13.61 -23.07
CA ASP A 155 5.71 13.66 -24.52
C ASP A 155 6.97 13.25 -25.29
N THR A 156 7.10 11.96 -25.61
CA THR A 156 8.29 11.42 -26.29
C THR A 156 8.54 12.00 -27.68
N THR A 157 7.52 12.57 -28.34
CA THR A 157 7.62 13.19 -29.66
C THR A 157 8.22 14.60 -29.60
N ARG A 158 8.13 15.24 -28.44
CA ARG A 158 8.66 16.58 -28.16
C ARG A 158 9.89 16.55 -27.27
N GLN A 159 10.55 15.40 -27.16
CA GLN A 159 11.72 15.20 -26.31
C GLN A 159 12.98 14.90 -27.12
N ILE A 160 14.14 15.29 -26.58
CA ILE A 160 15.45 14.88 -27.10
C ILE A 160 15.63 13.35 -27.03
N ALA A 161 16.58 12.80 -27.79
CA ALA A 161 16.90 11.38 -27.67
C ALA A 161 17.67 11.10 -26.36
N PRO A 162 17.51 9.92 -25.73
CA PRO A 162 18.17 9.60 -24.46
C PRO A 162 19.70 9.74 -24.48
N ARG A 163 20.32 9.48 -25.63
CA ARG A 163 21.77 9.66 -25.83
C ARG A 163 22.22 11.11 -25.71
N ASP A 164 21.36 12.07 -26.07
CA ASP A 164 21.68 13.50 -26.05
C ASP A 164 21.55 14.09 -24.64
N ALA A 165 20.89 13.36 -23.73
CA ALA A 165 20.77 13.70 -22.32
C ALA A 165 21.94 13.17 -21.47
N ALA A 166 22.75 12.24 -22.00
CA ALA A 166 23.80 11.58 -21.24
C ALA A 166 24.83 12.59 -20.70
N GLY A 167 25.07 12.57 -19.38
CA GLY A 167 25.99 13.48 -18.70
C GLY A 167 25.47 14.91 -18.51
N LYS A 168 24.26 15.24 -18.98
CA LYS A 168 23.74 16.62 -18.98
C LYS A 168 22.76 16.88 -17.84
N PHE A 169 22.56 18.17 -17.54
CA PHE A 169 21.47 18.66 -16.70
C PHE A 169 20.26 18.94 -17.59
N VAL A 170 19.26 18.06 -17.58
CA VAL A 170 18.10 18.16 -18.48
C VAL A 170 16.99 18.98 -17.84
N VAL A 171 16.48 19.98 -18.56
CA VAL A 171 15.33 20.80 -18.13
C VAL A 171 14.10 20.45 -18.98
N LEU A 172 12.97 20.17 -18.34
CA LEU A 172 11.71 19.81 -18.98
C LEU A 172 10.59 20.78 -18.59
N LEU A 173 9.75 21.13 -19.57
CA LEU A 173 8.44 21.73 -19.30
C LEU A 173 7.48 20.66 -18.76
N PRO A 174 6.50 21.03 -17.93
CA PRO A 174 5.50 20.09 -17.42
C PRO A 174 4.61 19.57 -18.55
N GLY A 175 4.22 18.29 -18.46
CA GLY A 175 3.27 17.69 -19.40
C GLY A 175 1.83 18.13 -19.13
N ALA A 176 0.95 17.99 -20.14
CA ALA A 176 -0.45 18.44 -20.06
C ALA A 176 -1.25 17.83 -18.89
N ALA A 177 -0.93 16.60 -18.46
CA ALA A 177 -1.58 15.95 -17.32
C ALA A 177 -1.17 16.55 -15.95
N ALA A 178 0.04 17.08 -15.83
CA ALA A 178 0.51 17.73 -14.60
C ALA A 178 -0.02 19.17 -14.47
N ALA A 179 -0.24 19.86 -15.59
CA ALA A 179 -0.83 21.20 -15.63
C ALA A 179 -2.34 21.21 -15.30
N ALA A 180 -3.02 20.07 -15.42
CA ALA A 180 -4.47 19.97 -15.34
C ALA A 180 -5.01 19.32 -14.05
N ALA A 181 -4.17 18.89 -13.11
CA ALA A 181 -4.62 18.12 -11.93
C ALA A 181 -5.10 19.03 -10.78
N PRO A 182 -6.43 19.11 -10.51
CA PRO A 182 -6.93 19.73 -9.28
C PRO A 182 -6.82 18.69 -8.15
N GLY A 183 -6.35 19.10 -6.96
CA GLY A 183 -6.42 18.25 -5.77
C GLY A 183 -5.19 17.38 -5.45
N GLY A 184 -3.99 17.81 -5.87
CA GLY A 184 -2.72 17.52 -5.20
C GLY A 184 -2.45 16.06 -4.80
N ARG A 185 -2.53 15.14 -5.77
CA ARG A 185 -1.58 14.04 -5.83
C ARG A 185 -0.49 14.42 -6.81
N PHE A 186 0.65 14.85 -6.30
CA PHE A 186 1.86 14.84 -7.11
C PHE A 186 2.27 13.38 -7.21
N ALA A 187 2.05 12.77 -8.38
CA ALA A 187 2.72 11.52 -8.69
C ALA A 187 4.23 11.77 -8.53
N PRO A 188 5.00 10.82 -7.93
CA PRO A 188 6.44 10.88 -8.05
C PRO A 188 6.78 11.05 -9.55
N PRO A 189 7.80 11.85 -9.89
CA PRO A 189 8.14 12.06 -11.29
C PRO A 189 8.36 10.70 -11.94
N ALA A 190 7.56 10.38 -12.96
CA ALA A 190 7.65 9.12 -13.69
C ALA A 190 9.12 8.85 -14.06
N PRO A 191 9.57 7.58 -14.07
CA PRO A 191 10.95 7.24 -14.37
C PRO A 191 11.38 7.93 -15.66
N SER A 192 12.32 8.87 -15.55
CA SER A 192 12.77 9.62 -16.70
C SER A 192 13.41 8.66 -17.69
N ARG A 193 13.05 8.78 -18.98
CA ARG A 193 13.76 8.07 -20.07
C ARG A 193 15.24 8.48 -20.18
N PHE A 194 15.66 9.51 -19.46
CA PHE A 194 17.00 10.09 -19.46
C PHE A 194 17.90 9.53 -18.36
N ALA A 195 17.95 8.20 -18.17
CA ALA A 195 18.77 7.56 -17.13
C ALA A 195 20.26 7.97 -17.13
N GLY A 196 20.78 8.35 -18.31
CA GLY A 196 22.16 8.82 -18.47
C GLY A 196 22.39 10.28 -18.03
N ALA A 197 21.35 11.06 -17.76
CA ALA A 197 21.48 12.45 -17.31
C ALA A 197 22.01 12.52 -15.88
N VAL A 198 22.84 13.53 -15.58
CA VAL A 198 23.29 13.74 -14.18
C VAL A 198 22.15 14.28 -13.31
N ALA A 199 21.21 15.00 -13.92
CA ALA A 199 20.03 15.55 -13.28
C ALA A 199 18.89 15.75 -14.29
N VAL A 200 17.65 15.62 -13.82
CA VAL A 200 16.45 16.04 -14.56
C VAL A 200 15.67 17.01 -13.69
N ALA A 201 15.32 18.16 -14.27
CA ALA A 201 14.58 19.21 -13.61
C ALA A 201 13.29 19.54 -14.37
N THR A 202 12.15 19.63 -13.67
CA THR A 202 10.87 20.05 -14.26
C THR A 202 10.53 21.49 -13.86
N VAL A 203 10.04 22.29 -14.82
CA VAL A 203 9.75 23.73 -14.66
C VAL A 203 8.29 23.97 -14.28
N ASP A 204 7.96 23.81 -13.01
CA ASP A 204 6.58 23.89 -12.51
C ASP A 204 6.51 24.25 -11.01
N LEU A 205 7.64 24.66 -10.41
CA LEU A 205 7.69 25.01 -8.98
C LEU A 205 6.80 26.22 -8.67
N ASP A 206 6.65 27.14 -9.63
CA ASP A 206 5.78 28.33 -9.52
C ASP A 206 4.30 28.01 -9.45
N ALA A 207 3.88 26.88 -10.02
CA ALA A 207 2.50 26.42 -9.93
C ALA A 207 2.16 25.85 -8.54
N LEU A 208 3.14 25.69 -7.65
CA LEU A 208 2.97 25.06 -6.35
C LEU A 208 2.75 26.07 -5.22
N THR A 209 1.72 25.80 -4.42
CA THR A 209 1.52 26.45 -3.12
C THR A 209 2.68 26.16 -2.15
N ALA A 210 2.83 26.99 -1.11
CA ALA A 210 3.86 26.78 -0.10
C ALA A 210 3.77 25.40 0.59
N ALA A 211 2.56 24.88 0.81
CA ALA A 211 2.37 23.54 1.38
C ALA A 211 2.85 22.44 0.42
N GLN A 212 2.57 22.58 -0.89
CA GLN A 212 3.03 21.63 -1.91
C GLN A 212 4.55 21.69 -2.09
N ARG A 213 5.16 22.88 -2.04
CA ARG A 213 6.63 23.01 -2.07
C ARG A 213 7.28 22.30 -0.89
N ARG A 214 6.74 22.45 0.32
CA ARG A 214 7.22 21.69 1.50
C ARG A 214 7.05 20.18 1.30
N ALA A 215 5.94 19.75 0.70
CA ALA A 215 5.66 18.34 0.45
C ALA A 215 6.67 17.68 -0.50
N LEU A 216 7.26 18.43 -1.45
CA LEU A 216 8.25 17.89 -2.39
C LEU A 216 9.55 17.41 -1.74
N ASN A 217 9.95 17.98 -0.61
CA ASN A 217 11.13 17.57 0.15
C ASN A 217 10.77 16.75 1.42
N THR A 218 9.54 16.23 1.47
CA THR A 218 9.10 15.31 2.52
C THR A 218 10.06 14.13 2.59
N PRO A 219 10.60 13.78 3.77
CA PRO A 219 11.59 12.71 3.89
C PRO A 219 11.10 11.40 3.25
N THR A 220 11.81 10.82 2.30
CA THR A 220 11.42 9.55 1.64
C THR A 220 12.20 8.38 2.19
N ILE A 221 11.73 7.15 2.01
CA ILE A 221 12.47 5.95 2.42
C ILE A 221 13.76 5.85 1.62
N ALA A 222 14.87 6.04 2.32
CA ALA A 222 16.20 5.74 1.86
C ALA A 222 16.52 4.27 2.11
N THR A 223 16.94 3.59 1.05
CA THR A 223 17.39 2.21 1.11
C THR A 223 18.90 2.19 0.92
N GLN A 224 19.66 1.80 1.95
CA GLN A 224 21.11 1.60 1.84
C GLN A 224 21.48 0.25 1.20
N ALA A 225 20.57 -0.72 1.25
CA ALA A 225 20.79 -2.00 0.59
C ALA A 225 20.74 -1.88 -0.94
N THR A 226 21.49 -2.75 -1.62
CA THR A 226 21.41 -3.07 -3.05
C THR A 226 20.03 -3.65 -3.42
N THR A 227 18.95 -2.97 -3.05
CA THR A 227 17.53 -3.31 -3.27
C THR A 227 17.09 -3.24 -4.74
N GLY A 228 18.03 -3.13 -5.68
CA GLY A 228 17.76 -2.96 -7.11
C GLY A 228 18.55 -3.96 -7.94
N ARG A 229 17.81 -4.86 -8.61
CA ARG A 229 18.20 -5.53 -9.86
C ARG A 229 19.42 -6.45 -9.81
N GLY A 230 19.36 -7.51 -9.00
CA GLY A 230 20.02 -8.76 -9.36
C GLY A 230 19.20 -9.50 -10.42
N ARG A 231 19.31 -9.13 -11.70
CA ARG A 231 18.94 -10.06 -12.78
C ARG A 231 19.83 -11.29 -12.57
N ALA A 232 19.24 -12.46 -12.37
CA ALA A 232 20.01 -13.71 -12.44
C ALA A 232 20.84 -13.65 -13.73
N PRO A 233 22.17 -13.87 -13.68
CA PRO A 233 23.02 -13.73 -14.85
C PRO A 233 22.44 -14.61 -15.95
N THR A 234 21.95 -13.96 -16.99
CA THR A 234 21.57 -14.64 -18.22
C THR A 234 22.89 -15.07 -18.85
N PRO A 235 22.98 -16.25 -19.49
CA PRO A 235 24.21 -16.65 -20.16
C PRO A 235 24.68 -15.53 -21.08
N ALA A 236 25.93 -15.12 -20.86
CA ALA A 236 26.49 -13.86 -21.33
C ALA A 236 26.49 -13.77 -22.86
N ALA A 237 25.85 -12.72 -23.39
CA ALA A 237 26.45 -12.01 -24.52
C ALA A 237 27.59 -11.16 -23.96
N ALA A 238 28.70 -11.00 -24.70
CA ALA A 238 29.83 -10.18 -24.26
C ALA A 238 29.36 -8.75 -23.96
N VAL A 239 29.18 -8.41 -22.68
CA VAL A 239 28.92 -7.05 -22.21
C VAL A 239 30.27 -6.45 -21.80
N ASP A 240 30.62 -5.34 -22.44
CA ASP A 240 31.79 -4.54 -22.11
C ASP A 240 31.80 -4.20 -20.60
N SER A 241 32.92 -4.44 -19.93
CA SER A 241 33.09 -4.18 -18.50
C SER A 241 32.80 -2.72 -18.11
N LEU A 242 33.01 -1.76 -19.02
CA LEU A 242 32.62 -0.36 -18.81
C LEU A 242 31.10 -0.15 -18.79
N SER A 243 30.35 -0.91 -19.59
CA SER A 243 28.88 -0.85 -19.59
C SER A 243 28.30 -1.43 -18.29
N LEU A 244 28.88 -2.51 -17.78
CA LEU A 244 28.51 -3.10 -16.49
C LEU A 244 28.85 -2.18 -15.32
N LEU A 245 30.04 -1.56 -15.36
CA LEU A 245 30.46 -0.60 -14.34
C LEU A 245 29.56 0.64 -14.34
N ARG A 246 29.25 1.21 -15.51
CA ARG A 246 28.31 2.33 -15.62
C ARG A 246 26.92 1.96 -15.10
N GLN A 247 26.43 0.77 -15.45
CA GLN A 247 25.16 0.27 -14.95
C GLN A 247 25.16 0.08 -13.41
N GLN A 248 26.28 -0.35 -12.83
CA GLN A 248 26.44 -0.44 -11.38
C GLN A 248 26.50 0.94 -10.71
N VAL A 249 27.23 1.89 -11.30
CA VAL A 249 27.31 3.28 -10.80
C VAL A 249 25.96 3.98 -10.88
N ASP A 250 25.24 3.85 -11.99
CA ASP A 250 23.89 4.42 -12.19
C ASP A 250 22.87 3.84 -11.19
N GLN A 251 23.05 2.58 -10.78
CA GLN A 251 22.24 1.97 -9.74
C GLN A 251 22.61 2.52 -8.36
N LEU A 252 23.90 2.61 -8.03
CA LEU A 252 24.36 3.01 -6.70
C LEU A 252 24.15 4.49 -6.41
N ALA A 253 24.25 5.34 -7.43
CA ALA A 253 23.98 6.78 -7.36
C ALA A 253 23.06 7.19 -8.53
N PRO A 254 21.74 7.30 -8.32
CA PRO A 254 20.82 7.70 -9.38
C PRO A 254 21.03 9.16 -9.82
N GLN A 255 20.42 9.53 -10.93
CA GLN A 255 20.31 10.93 -11.34
C GLN A 255 19.57 11.77 -10.28
N ALA A 256 19.96 13.03 -10.12
CA ALA A 256 19.20 13.97 -9.29
C ALA A 256 17.86 14.32 -9.97
N VAL A 257 16.82 14.52 -9.16
CA VAL A 257 15.52 15.00 -9.63
C VAL A 257 15.18 16.30 -8.94
N LEU A 258 14.90 17.34 -9.73
CA LEU A 258 14.71 18.70 -9.24
C LEU A 258 13.43 19.33 -9.80
N ARG A 259 12.99 20.40 -9.13
CA ARG A 259 11.89 21.27 -9.55
C ARG A 259 12.43 22.69 -9.62
N LEU A 260 12.09 23.41 -10.68
CA LEU A 260 12.56 24.77 -10.95
C LEU A 260 11.38 25.72 -11.13
N THR A 261 11.59 26.99 -10.77
CA THR A 261 10.74 28.08 -11.26
C THR A 261 11.02 28.38 -12.73
N SER A 262 10.07 29.01 -13.43
CA SER A 262 10.27 29.47 -14.80
C SER A 262 11.44 30.46 -14.88
N ASP A 263 11.56 31.36 -13.90
CA ASP A 263 12.68 32.32 -13.81
C ASP A 263 14.03 31.62 -13.61
N ALA A 264 14.09 30.60 -12.75
CA ALA A 264 15.31 29.83 -12.55
C ALA A 264 15.72 29.10 -13.83
N ALA A 265 14.76 28.48 -14.51
CA ALA A 265 14.99 27.81 -15.78
C ALA A 265 15.48 28.80 -16.85
N ALA A 266 14.86 29.98 -16.97
CA ALA A 266 15.30 31.02 -17.90
C ALA A 266 16.74 31.48 -17.64
N ARG A 267 17.12 31.63 -16.37
CA ARG A 267 18.51 31.90 -15.95
C ARG A 267 19.47 30.77 -16.32
N LEU A 268 19.03 29.50 -16.32
CA LEU A 268 19.87 28.37 -16.76
C LEU A 268 20.26 28.48 -18.24
N PHE A 269 19.38 29.04 -19.09
CA PHE A 269 19.60 29.17 -20.53
C PHE A 269 20.06 30.57 -20.97
N GLY A 270 20.08 31.56 -20.07
CA GLY A 270 20.40 32.95 -20.43
C GLY A 270 19.33 33.59 -21.32
N VAL A 271 18.07 33.18 -21.17
CA VAL A 271 16.93 33.66 -21.97
C VAL A 271 15.90 34.34 -21.07
N ARG A 272 14.89 34.98 -21.68
CA ARG A 272 13.75 35.56 -20.94
C ARG A 272 12.70 34.54 -20.53
N SER A 273 12.58 33.44 -21.28
CA SER A 273 11.55 32.42 -21.12
C SER A 273 12.03 31.12 -21.80
N VAL A 274 11.70 29.98 -21.20
CA VAL A 274 12.09 28.65 -21.69
C VAL A 274 11.03 28.01 -22.60
N GLU A 275 9.84 28.59 -22.65
CA GLU A 275 8.68 28.14 -23.41
C GLU A 275 8.91 28.14 -24.93
N ALA A 276 9.79 29.03 -25.41
CA ALA A 276 10.17 29.15 -26.82
C ALA A 276 11.39 28.29 -27.21
N LEU A 277 12.01 27.57 -26.26
CA LEU A 277 13.18 26.75 -26.56
C LEU A 277 12.80 25.51 -27.37
N THR A 278 13.69 25.14 -28.30
CA THR A 278 13.58 23.89 -29.05
C THR A 278 14.32 22.77 -28.31
N PRO A 279 13.81 21.53 -28.29
CA PRO A 279 14.51 20.40 -27.70
C PRO A 279 15.94 20.29 -28.23
N GLY A 280 16.91 20.21 -27.33
CA GLY A 280 18.34 20.20 -27.65
C GLY A 280 19.03 21.55 -27.49
N ALA A 281 18.30 22.65 -27.29
CA ALA A 281 18.88 23.94 -26.95
C ALA A 281 19.77 23.81 -25.71
N THR A 282 20.97 24.40 -25.76
CA THR A 282 21.94 24.34 -24.67
C THR A 282 21.91 25.62 -23.84
N GLY A 283 22.23 25.48 -22.55
CA GLY A 283 22.32 26.59 -21.61
C GLY A 283 23.72 26.71 -21.00
N GLY A 284 23.79 27.36 -19.84
CA GLY A 284 25.01 27.47 -19.06
C GLY A 284 25.45 26.14 -18.44
N ARG A 285 26.48 26.20 -17.60
CA ARG A 285 26.98 25.04 -16.84
C ARG A 285 26.47 25.04 -15.42
N VAL A 286 26.05 23.89 -14.93
CA VAL A 286 25.46 23.73 -13.61
C VAL A 286 26.37 22.91 -12.70
N THR A 287 26.54 23.41 -11.48
CA THR A 287 27.10 22.64 -10.37
C THR A 287 26.07 22.59 -9.24
N ALA A 288 25.83 21.41 -8.67
CA ALA A 288 24.93 21.21 -7.56
C ALA A 288 25.56 20.33 -6.47
N SER A 289 25.47 20.79 -5.23
CA SER A 289 25.74 20.01 -4.03
C SER A 289 24.42 19.76 -3.32
N LEU A 290 23.99 18.50 -3.25
CA LEU A 290 22.72 18.11 -2.64
C LEU A 290 22.99 17.55 -1.25
N ASP A 291 22.88 18.41 -0.25
CA ASP A 291 23.09 18.06 1.15
C ASP A 291 21.83 17.42 1.71
N TYR A 292 21.96 16.28 2.39
CA TYR A 292 20.82 15.54 2.92
C TYR A 292 21.09 14.99 4.31
N VAL A 293 20.01 14.77 5.05
CA VAL A 293 20.01 14.03 6.31
C VAL A 293 19.30 12.70 6.11
N GLU A 294 19.83 11.66 6.75
CA GLU A 294 19.16 10.37 6.91
C GLU A 294 18.68 10.27 8.35
N LEU A 295 17.37 10.37 8.53
CA LEU A 295 16.73 10.23 9.83
C LEU A 295 16.52 8.74 10.10
N PRO A 296 16.98 8.18 11.22
CA PRO A 296 16.64 6.82 11.62
C PRO A 296 15.11 6.63 11.58
N SER A 297 14.66 5.49 11.05
CA SER A 297 13.25 5.13 11.09
C SER A 297 13.09 3.82 11.82
N ASP A 298 13.07 3.89 13.15
CA ASP A 298 12.63 2.76 14.01
C ASP A 298 11.16 2.36 13.73
N TYR A 299 10.50 3.09 12.84
CA TYR A 299 9.09 2.96 12.48
C TYR A 299 8.86 2.02 11.30
N ALA A 300 9.89 1.71 10.49
CA ALA A 300 9.78 0.72 9.42
C ALA A 300 10.08 -0.68 9.96
N ARG A 301 9.03 -1.42 10.34
CA ARG A 301 9.16 -2.77 10.91
C ARG A 301 8.10 -3.73 10.39
N ASN A 302 8.53 -4.92 9.96
CA ASN A 302 7.63 -6.05 9.82
C ASN A 302 7.18 -6.50 11.23
N VAL A 303 5.98 -7.06 11.35
CA VAL A 303 5.53 -7.75 12.57
C VAL A 303 5.51 -9.25 12.30
N VAL A 304 6.20 -10.04 13.11
CA VAL A 304 6.42 -11.47 12.88
C VAL A 304 6.11 -12.27 14.14
N ALA A 305 5.26 -13.30 14.00
CA ALA A 305 4.88 -14.19 15.08
C ALA A 305 4.71 -15.63 14.62
N ILE A 306 4.83 -16.58 15.56
CA ILE A 306 4.67 -18.01 15.31
C ILE A 306 3.62 -18.59 16.26
N ILE A 307 2.80 -19.49 15.72
CA ILE A 307 2.10 -20.50 16.50
C ILE A 307 2.79 -21.86 16.24
N PRO A 308 3.41 -22.48 17.26
CA PRO A 308 4.08 -23.77 17.09
C PRO A 308 3.14 -24.88 16.63
N GLY A 309 3.63 -25.71 15.72
CA GLY A 309 2.93 -26.90 15.24
C GLY A 309 2.81 -27.99 16.31
N SER A 310 1.80 -28.85 16.16
CA SER A 310 1.53 -29.94 17.10
C SER A 310 2.34 -31.21 16.85
N ASP A 311 2.94 -31.38 15.67
CA ASP A 311 3.73 -32.55 15.30
C ASP A 311 5.23 -32.24 15.44
N PRO A 312 5.96 -32.89 16.37
CA PRO A 312 7.38 -32.61 16.59
C PRO A 312 8.27 -32.77 15.35
N ALA A 313 7.90 -33.63 14.39
CA ALA A 313 8.66 -33.83 13.16
C ALA A 313 8.39 -32.73 12.11
N LEU A 314 7.25 -32.06 12.19
CA LEU A 314 6.80 -31.05 11.22
C LEU A 314 6.77 -29.64 11.80
N ALA A 315 6.87 -29.45 13.11
CA ALA A 315 6.82 -28.15 13.77
C ALA A 315 7.96 -27.20 13.35
N GLY A 316 9.07 -27.74 12.86
CA GLY A 316 10.16 -26.96 12.24
C GLY A 316 9.89 -26.53 10.79
N GLN A 317 8.75 -26.88 10.21
CA GLN A 317 8.27 -26.39 8.91
C GLN A 317 7.13 -25.41 9.11
N TYR A 318 6.98 -24.46 8.18
CA TYR A 318 6.07 -23.34 8.34
C TYR A 318 5.14 -23.17 7.14
N VAL A 319 3.86 -22.97 7.41
CA VAL A 319 2.98 -22.25 6.47
C VAL A 319 3.05 -20.78 6.84
N ALA A 320 3.57 -19.95 5.93
CA ALA A 320 3.59 -18.51 6.12
C ALA A 320 2.25 -17.91 5.67
N ILE A 321 1.68 -17.03 6.49
CA ILE A 321 0.50 -16.23 6.14
C ILE A 321 0.83 -14.76 6.38
N GLY A 322 0.48 -13.89 5.44
CA GLY A 322 0.84 -12.48 5.53
C GLY A 322 -0.05 -11.53 4.77
N ALA A 323 0.10 -10.26 5.12
CA ALA A 323 -0.60 -9.08 4.64
C ALA A 323 0.28 -7.86 4.91
N HIS A 324 0.09 -6.72 4.24
CA HIS A 324 0.87 -5.53 4.56
C HIS A 324 0.17 -4.62 5.56
N ASN A 325 0.96 -3.93 6.38
CA ASN A 325 0.48 -3.09 7.48
C ASN A 325 0.54 -1.58 7.23
N ASP A 326 1.20 -1.17 6.14
CA ASP A 326 1.28 0.21 5.72
C ASP A 326 0.20 0.58 4.70
N HIS A 327 0.03 1.88 4.46
CA HIS A 327 -0.74 2.41 3.34
C HIS A 327 -0.16 3.77 2.91
N VAL A 328 -0.85 4.53 2.05
CA VAL A 328 -0.33 5.76 1.42
C VAL A 328 -0.07 6.91 2.40
N GLY A 329 -0.82 7.00 3.51
CA GLY A 329 -0.74 8.13 4.45
C GLY A 329 -1.51 9.37 3.99
N PHE A 330 -0.90 10.54 4.11
CA PHE A 330 -1.56 11.83 3.82
C PHE A 330 -1.55 12.20 2.33
N ALA A 331 -2.63 12.85 1.90
CA ALA A 331 -2.82 13.46 0.59
C ALA A 331 -3.54 14.81 0.74
N THR A 332 -3.78 15.49 -0.39
CA THR A 332 -4.52 16.76 -0.37
C THR A 332 -5.93 16.58 0.20
N PRO A 333 -6.39 17.49 1.09
CA PRO A 333 -7.73 17.46 1.64
C PRO A 333 -8.82 17.48 0.55
N VAL A 334 -9.78 16.56 0.61
CA VAL A 334 -10.98 16.54 -0.24
C VAL A 334 -12.22 16.18 0.57
N ASP A 335 -13.40 16.57 0.10
CA ASP A 335 -14.66 16.11 0.69
C ASP A 335 -14.88 14.62 0.38
N LYS A 336 -14.83 13.78 1.40
CA LYS A 336 -14.85 12.32 1.20
C LYS A 336 -16.19 11.78 0.71
N ASP A 337 -17.28 12.48 0.99
CA ASP A 337 -18.61 12.11 0.47
C ASP A 337 -18.71 12.38 -1.04
N SER A 338 -18.21 13.53 -1.48
CA SER A 338 -18.19 13.91 -2.88
C SER A 338 -17.30 12.99 -3.70
N ILE A 339 -16.11 12.63 -3.19
CA ILE A 339 -15.21 11.74 -3.91
C ILE A 339 -15.76 10.31 -3.95
N LYS A 340 -16.41 9.84 -2.88
CA LYS A 340 -17.08 8.53 -2.89
C LYS A 340 -18.19 8.47 -3.93
N ALA A 341 -19.05 9.49 -4.00
CA ALA A 341 -20.11 9.56 -5.00
C ALA A 341 -19.55 9.64 -6.44
N PHE A 342 -18.48 10.42 -6.64
CA PHE A 342 -17.76 10.48 -7.92
C PHE A 342 -17.18 9.12 -8.31
N ASN A 343 -16.51 8.44 -7.37
CA ASN A 343 -15.89 7.13 -7.59
C ASN A 343 -16.94 6.07 -7.96
N ASN A 344 -18.10 6.07 -7.32
CA ASN A 344 -19.19 5.15 -7.65
C ASN A 344 -19.66 5.33 -9.10
N GLU A 345 -19.87 6.57 -9.55
CA GLU A 345 -20.28 6.85 -10.94
C GLU A 345 -19.16 6.57 -11.94
N ARG A 346 -17.91 6.91 -11.60
CA ARG A 346 -16.72 6.56 -12.40
C ARG A 346 -16.64 5.05 -12.61
N ASN A 347 -16.81 4.27 -11.53
CA ASN A 347 -16.66 2.82 -11.59
C ASN A 347 -17.80 2.18 -12.38
N LYS A 348 -19.03 2.68 -12.25
CA LYS A 348 -20.16 2.26 -13.09
C LYS A 348 -19.86 2.43 -14.58
N ARG A 349 -19.28 3.58 -14.98
CA ARG A 349 -18.87 3.83 -16.37
C ARG A 349 -17.72 2.94 -16.82
N LEU A 350 -16.74 2.68 -15.95
CA LEU A 350 -15.65 1.75 -16.24
C LEU A 350 -16.17 0.33 -16.48
N LEU A 351 -17.08 -0.17 -15.64
CA LEU A 351 -17.68 -1.49 -15.80
C LEU A 351 -18.46 -1.60 -17.11
N ALA A 352 -19.29 -0.59 -17.43
CA ALA A 352 -20.01 -0.52 -18.70
C ALA A 352 -19.08 -0.48 -19.92
N ASN A 353 -17.87 0.08 -19.75
CA ASN A 353 -16.84 0.20 -20.78
C ASN A 353 -15.76 -0.90 -20.68
N LYS A 354 -16.07 -2.05 -20.08
CA LYS A 354 -15.14 -3.20 -19.97
C LYS A 354 -13.77 -2.83 -19.38
N MET A 355 -13.80 -1.96 -18.37
CA MET A 355 -12.63 -1.42 -17.66
C MET A 355 -11.65 -0.63 -18.52
N MET A 356 -12.01 -0.24 -19.75
CA MET A 356 -11.19 0.68 -20.53
C MET A 356 -11.17 2.07 -19.88
N ALA A 357 -9.97 2.65 -19.78
CA ALA A 357 -9.75 3.95 -19.14
C ALA A 357 -10.64 5.04 -19.75
N LEU A 358 -11.27 5.85 -18.89
CA LEU A 358 -12.12 6.97 -19.30
C LEU A 358 -11.27 8.16 -19.73
N THR A 359 -11.66 8.83 -20.81
CA THR A 359 -11.04 10.07 -21.26
C THR A 359 -11.33 11.25 -20.31
N PRO A 360 -10.53 12.33 -20.33
CA PRO A 360 -10.83 13.54 -19.57
C PRO A 360 -12.22 14.12 -19.85
N ALA A 361 -12.69 14.06 -21.10
CA ALA A 361 -14.04 14.48 -21.47
C ALA A 361 -15.10 13.64 -20.76
N GLN A 362 -14.98 12.31 -20.82
CA GLN A 362 -15.90 11.39 -20.13
C GLN A 362 -15.89 11.55 -18.61
N LEU A 363 -14.73 11.84 -18.01
CA LEU A 363 -14.63 12.15 -16.58
C LEU A 363 -15.31 13.49 -16.24
N SER A 364 -15.17 14.50 -17.10
CA SER A 364 -15.77 15.82 -16.92
C SER A 364 -17.30 15.82 -17.02
N GLU A 365 -17.91 14.77 -17.59
CA GLU A 365 -19.35 14.57 -17.65
C GLU A 365 -19.94 14.01 -16.35
N ILE A 366 -19.11 13.48 -15.44
CA ILE A 366 -19.59 12.97 -14.16
C ILE A 366 -20.11 14.15 -13.33
N ARG A 367 -21.37 14.08 -12.92
CA ARG A 367 -22.05 15.07 -12.08
C ARG A 367 -22.48 14.42 -10.78
N VAL A 368 -22.00 14.96 -9.66
CA VAL A 368 -22.39 14.52 -8.33
C VAL A 368 -23.51 15.42 -7.81
N ASN A 369 -24.61 14.81 -7.33
CA ASN A 369 -25.71 15.57 -6.71
C ASN A 369 -25.31 16.04 -5.31
N MET A 370 -24.74 17.24 -5.25
CA MET A 370 -24.29 17.85 -4.00
C MET A 370 -25.44 18.14 -3.03
N ASP A 371 -26.65 18.43 -3.51
CA ASP A 371 -27.81 18.65 -2.63
C ASP A 371 -28.16 17.38 -1.86
N SER A 372 -28.08 16.21 -2.50
CA SER A 372 -28.30 14.92 -1.85
C SER A 372 -27.26 14.64 -0.77
N ILE A 373 -25.99 14.91 -1.07
CA ILE A 373 -24.90 14.78 -0.10
C ILE A 373 -25.12 15.75 1.06
N ARG A 374 -25.44 17.02 0.80
CA ARG A 374 -25.62 18.05 1.83
C ARG A 374 -26.87 17.87 2.68
N ARG A 375 -27.90 17.19 2.18
CA ARG A 375 -29.03 16.74 3.02
C ARG A 375 -28.60 15.73 4.09
N ARG A 376 -27.66 14.84 3.76
CA ARG A 376 -27.16 13.80 4.68
C ARG A 376 -26.01 14.29 5.56
N PHE A 377 -25.12 15.08 4.98
CA PHE A 377 -23.93 15.64 5.59
C PHE A 377 -23.92 17.16 5.37
N PRO A 378 -24.58 17.93 6.26
CA PRO A 378 -24.76 19.38 6.09
C PRO A 378 -23.46 20.16 5.92
N GLN A 379 -22.35 19.64 6.44
CA GLN A 379 -21.01 20.21 6.29
C GLN A 379 -20.11 19.27 5.47
N PRO A 380 -19.21 19.80 4.63
CA PRO A 380 -18.19 18.99 3.96
C PRO A 380 -17.34 18.21 4.96
N ARG A 381 -17.14 16.91 4.71
CA ARG A 381 -16.24 16.07 5.50
C ARG A 381 -14.87 16.06 4.82
N LEU A 382 -14.15 17.17 4.94
CA LEU A 382 -12.81 17.30 4.38
C LEU A 382 -11.84 16.37 5.09
N ASP A 383 -11.17 15.54 4.30
CA ASP A 383 -10.23 14.54 4.79
C ASP A 383 -8.96 14.55 3.95
N SER A 384 -7.82 14.36 4.60
CA SER A 384 -6.50 14.31 4.00
C SER A 384 -5.84 12.94 4.15
N ILE A 385 -6.48 12.00 4.83
CA ILE A 385 -5.87 10.72 5.18
C ILE A 385 -6.40 9.65 4.23
N ASN A 386 -5.52 8.91 3.55
CA ASN A 386 -5.91 7.65 2.93
C ASN A 386 -5.81 6.59 4.04
N ASN A 387 -6.95 6.20 4.60
CA ASN A 387 -7.00 5.31 5.76
C ASN A 387 -6.72 3.85 5.43
N GLY A 388 -6.93 3.43 4.18
CA GLY A 388 -6.54 2.10 3.71
C GLY A 388 -7.32 0.99 4.40
N ALA A 389 -8.65 1.12 4.42
CA ALA A 389 -9.49 0.15 5.08
C ALA A 389 -9.51 -1.18 4.32
N ASP A 390 -9.67 -1.16 3.00
CA ASP A 390 -9.49 -2.36 2.20
C ASP A 390 -8.01 -2.63 1.95
N ASP A 391 -7.23 -1.59 1.65
CA ASP A 391 -5.81 -1.65 1.25
C ASP A 391 -4.86 -1.10 2.35
N ASP A 392 -4.19 -1.94 3.15
CA ASP A 392 -4.52 -3.34 3.38
C ASP A 392 -4.95 -3.59 4.82
N GLY A 393 -5.83 -2.72 5.32
CA GLY A 393 -6.48 -2.92 6.61
C GLY A 393 -7.24 -4.25 6.66
N SER A 394 -7.88 -4.65 5.55
CA SER A 394 -8.66 -5.87 5.45
C SER A 394 -7.79 -7.14 5.45
N GLY A 395 -6.68 -7.17 4.71
CA GLY A 395 -5.72 -8.28 4.81
C GLY A 395 -5.07 -8.32 6.19
N SER A 396 -4.59 -7.19 6.69
CA SER A 396 -3.96 -7.09 8.01
C SER A 396 -4.84 -7.63 9.14
N MET A 397 -6.11 -7.18 9.22
CA MET A 397 -7.01 -7.63 10.27
C MET A 397 -7.56 -9.03 10.02
N GLY A 398 -7.67 -9.45 8.76
CA GLY A 398 -7.96 -10.83 8.38
C GLY A 398 -6.91 -11.79 8.93
N VAL A 399 -5.62 -11.52 8.70
CA VAL A 399 -4.52 -12.33 9.26
C VAL A 399 -4.58 -12.38 10.79
N LEU A 400 -4.96 -11.28 11.46
CA LEU A 400 -5.05 -11.23 12.92
C LEU A 400 -6.18 -12.11 13.47
N GLU A 401 -7.34 -12.11 12.81
CA GLU A 401 -8.46 -12.99 13.14
C GLU A 401 -8.12 -14.47 12.89
N ILE A 402 -7.38 -14.77 11.82
CA ILE A 402 -6.87 -16.12 11.55
C ILE A 402 -5.89 -16.56 12.65
N ALA A 403 -5.01 -15.66 13.10
CA ALA A 403 -4.08 -15.91 14.20
C ALA A 403 -4.82 -16.21 15.52
N GLU A 404 -5.81 -15.40 15.89
CA GLU A 404 -6.63 -15.63 17.09
C GLU A 404 -7.38 -16.96 17.02
N TYR A 405 -7.96 -17.28 15.86
CA TYR A 405 -8.65 -18.55 15.64
C TYR A 405 -7.71 -19.76 15.82
N ILE A 406 -6.57 -19.77 15.12
CA ILE A 406 -5.60 -20.87 15.20
C ILE A 406 -5.04 -20.98 16.63
N GLN A 407 -4.79 -19.86 17.29
CA GLN A 407 -4.32 -19.82 18.67
C GLN A 407 -5.36 -20.33 19.69
N ALA A 408 -6.65 -20.27 19.37
CA ALA A 408 -7.71 -20.86 20.20
C ALA A 408 -7.99 -22.34 19.91
N MET A 409 -7.50 -22.91 18.79
CA MET A 409 -7.72 -24.32 18.46
C MET A 409 -7.18 -25.25 19.55
N ARG A 410 -7.97 -26.26 19.93
CA ARG A 410 -7.55 -27.30 20.90
C ARG A 410 -6.32 -28.09 20.41
N VAL A 411 -6.24 -28.32 19.11
CA VAL A 411 -5.11 -29.00 18.46
C VAL A 411 -4.59 -28.07 17.38
N LYS A 412 -3.33 -27.66 17.48
CA LYS A 412 -2.67 -26.82 16.45
C LYS A 412 -2.43 -27.64 15.18
N PRO A 413 -2.30 -27.00 14.01
CA PRO A 413 -1.85 -27.70 12.81
C PRO A 413 -0.51 -28.43 13.01
N LYS A 414 -0.21 -29.44 12.20
CA LYS A 414 1.02 -30.24 12.35
C LYS A 414 2.28 -29.38 12.17
N ARG A 415 2.31 -28.55 11.12
CA ARG A 415 3.34 -27.53 10.89
C ARG A 415 3.06 -26.28 11.70
N SER A 416 4.11 -25.54 12.03
CA SER A 416 3.97 -24.22 12.62
C SER A 416 3.31 -23.26 11.63
N THR A 417 2.56 -22.30 12.15
CA THR A 417 2.03 -21.18 11.34
C THR A 417 2.88 -19.95 11.62
N LEU A 418 3.46 -19.38 10.56
CA LEU A 418 4.27 -18.16 10.61
C LEU A 418 3.42 -17.00 10.10
N PHE A 419 3.17 -16.01 10.95
CA PHE A 419 2.44 -14.80 10.61
C PHE A 419 3.42 -13.68 10.33
N VAL A 420 3.27 -13.01 9.19
CA VAL A 420 4.13 -11.88 8.79
C VAL A 420 3.26 -10.73 8.30
N TRP A 421 3.25 -9.62 9.04
CA TRP A 421 2.72 -8.36 8.54
C TRP A 421 3.86 -7.55 7.94
N HIS A 422 3.91 -7.46 6.62
CA HIS A 422 4.96 -6.76 5.90
C HIS A 422 4.76 -5.24 5.99
N THR A 423 5.85 -4.48 5.99
CA THR A 423 5.82 -3.02 5.91
C THR A 423 6.39 -2.52 4.59
N GLY A 424 5.87 -1.42 4.09
CA GLY A 424 6.33 -0.76 2.87
C GLY A 424 6.00 -1.55 1.61
N GLU A 425 4.86 -2.24 1.57
CA GLU A 425 4.32 -2.81 0.32
C GLU A 425 4.17 -1.68 -0.71
N GLU A 426 3.58 -0.57 -0.28
CA GLU A 426 3.28 0.60 -1.11
C GLU A 426 4.54 1.34 -1.57
N ALA A 427 5.58 1.29 -0.74
CA ALA A 427 6.92 1.79 -1.07
C ALA A 427 7.71 0.80 -1.94
N GLY A 428 7.10 -0.36 -2.22
CA GLY A 428 7.53 -1.27 -3.23
C GLY A 428 8.02 -2.61 -2.71
N LEU A 429 7.15 -3.30 -1.96
CA LEU A 429 7.39 -4.64 -1.42
C LEU A 429 8.66 -4.70 -0.55
N ILE A 430 9.02 -3.59 0.09
CA ILE A 430 10.36 -3.47 0.70
C ILE A 430 10.49 -4.34 1.96
N GLY A 431 9.39 -4.59 2.68
CA GLY A 431 9.35 -5.45 3.86
C GLY A 431 9.42 -6.92 3.53
N SER A 432 8.66 -7.41 2.55
CA SER A 432 8.75 -8.81 2.09
C SER A 432 10.07 -9.10 1.36
N ALA A 433 10.60 -8.12 0.61
CA ALA A 433 11.93 -8.24 0.01
C ALA A 433 13.04 -8.31 1.08
N PHE A 434 12.88 -7.60 2.19
CA PHE A 434 13.81 -7.68 3.31
C PHE A 434 13.67 -9.02 4.05
N PHE A 435 12.44 -9.43 4.38
CA PHE A 435 12.15 -10.68 5.08
C PHE A 435 12.71 -11.89 4.32
N THR A 436 12.47 -12.01 3.03
CA THR A 436 12.92 -13.18 2.25
C THR A 436 14.44 -13.27 2.08
N ARG A 437 15.16 -12.15 2.27
CA ARG A 437 16.64 -12.11 2.28
C ARG A 437 17.23 -12.29 3.68
N ASN A 438 16.48 -11.92 4.71
CA ASN A 438 16.88 -11.97 6.11
C ASN A 438 15.75 -12.64 6.92
N PRO A 439 15.45 -13.91 6.64
CA PRO A 439 14.27 -14.55 7.21
C PRO A 439 14.51 -14.88 8.68
N THR A 440 13.47 -14.77 9.50
CA THR A 440 13.55 -15.08 10.95
C THR A 440 13.36 -16.57 11.26
N VAL A 441 13.07 -17.36 10.21
CA VAL A 441 13.10 -18.84 10.20
C VAL A 441 13.88 -19.29 8.96
N PRO A 442 14.42 -20.53 8.90
CA PRO A 442 15.07 -21.02 7.68
C PRO A 442 14.13 -20.91 6.47
N LEU A 443 14.56 -20.27 5.37
CA LEU A 443 13.67 -19.95 4.25
C LEU A 443 13.08 -21.21 3.58
N ASP A 444 13.89 -22.27 3.48
CA ASP A 444 13.52 -23.58 2.93
C ASP A 444 12.48 -24.33 3.79
N SER A 445 12.40 -24.01 5.08
CA SER A 445 11.39 -24.55 5.99
C SER A 445 9.97 -24.00 5.74
N ILE A 446 9.84 -22.89 4.99
CA ILE A 446 8.55 -22.36 4.56
C ILE A 446 8.01 -23.24 3.42
N VAL A 447 6.92 -23.95 3.66
CA VAL A 447 6.33 -24.90 2.71
C VAL A 447 5.42 -24.24 1.69
N ALA A 448 4.80 -23.12 2.07
CA ALA A 448 3.96 -22.27 1.23
C ALA A 448 3.81 -20.90 1.90
N GLN A 449 3.53 -19.86 1.10
CA GLN A 449 3.11 -18.55 1.59
C GLN A 449 1.71 -18.20 1.08
N LEU A 450 0.83 -17.83 2.00
CA LEU A 450 -0.53 -17.39 1.76
C LEU A 450 -0.60 -15.88 1.99
N ASN A 451 -0.84 -15.13 0.93
CA ASN A 451 -0.88 -13.67 0.98
C ASN A 451 -2.31 -13.18 0.93
N ILE A 452 -2.60 -12.14 1.69
CA ILE A 452 -3.91 -11.51 1.73
C ILE A 452 -3.70 -10.03 1.49
N ASP A 453 -4.46 -9.47 0.56
CA ASP A 453 -4.43 -8.05 0.21
C ASP A 453 -5.82 -7.68 -0.30
N MET A 454 -6.46 -6.64 0.23
CA MET A 454 -7.77 -6.14 -0.21
C MET A 454 -8.86 -7.23 -0.33
N ILE A 455 -9.33 -7.74 0.81
CA ILE A 455 -10.37 -8.79 0.90
C ILE A 455 -11.70 -8.32 1.53
N GLY A 456 -11.87 -7.01 1.71
CA GLY A 456 -13.06 -6.37 2.27
C GLY A 456 -14.04 -5.81 1.24
N ARG A 457 -13.74 -5.86 -0.07
CA ARG A 457 -14.63 -5.41 -1.16
C ARG A 457 -15.03 -6.58 -2.08
N GLY A 458 -15.09 -6.35 -3.40
CA GLY A 458 -15.42 -7.38 -4.39
C GLY A 458 -16.87 -7.43 -4.88
N ARG A 459 -17.65 -6.35 -4.70
CA ARG A 459 -19.07 -6.31 -5.12
C ARG A 459 -19.21 -6.22 -6.64
N GLU A 460 -20.41 -6.49 -7.15
CA GLU A 460 -20.73 -6.32 -8.59
C GLU A 460 -20.40 -4.92 -9.12
N GLY A 461 -20.58 -3.90 -8.27
CA GLY A 461 -20.25 -2.51 -8.60
C GLY A 461 -18.76 -2.15 -8.48
N ASP A 462 -17.89 -3.07 -8.05
CA ASP A 462 -16.46 -2.82 -7.84
C ASP A 462 -15.61 -3.27 -9.05
N LEU A 463 -15.91 -4.43 -9.63
CA LEU A 463 -15.12 -5.02 -10.70
C LEU A 463 -15.96 -5.96 -11.59
N PRO A 464 -15.49 -6.28 -12.82
CA PRO A 464 -16.16 -7.26 -13.67
C PRO A 464 -16.25 -8.64 -12.99
N GLY A 465 -17.46 -9.19 -12.90
CA GLY A 465 -17.69 -10.49 -12.24
C GLY A 465 -17.71 -10.45 -10.71
N GLY A 466 -17.59 -9.26 -10.09
CA GLY A 466 -17.73 -9.08 -8.65
C GLY A 466 -19.09 -9.56 -8.14
N SER A 467 -19.12 -10.11 -6.93
CA SER A 467 -20.33 -10.66 -6.30
C SER A 467 -20.10 -10.89 -4.81
N SER A 468 -21.15 -11.28 -4.07
CA SER A 468 -21.01 -11.69 -2.65
C SER A 468 -20.23 -13.00 -2.44
N ASP A 469 -19.77 -13.64 -3.51
CA ASP A 469 -19.01 -14.89 -3.52
C ASP A 469 -17.66 -14.76 -4.24
N TYR A 470 -17.30 -13.58 -4.73
CA TYR A 470 -16.13 -13.39 -5.59
C TYR A 470 -14.81 -13.46 -4.81
N LEU A 471 -13.85 -14.25 -5.28
CA LEU A 471 -12.49 -14.21 -4.74
C LEU A 471 -11.46 -14.42 -5.85
N GLY A 472 -10.62 -13.42 -6.08
CA GLY A 472 -9.42 -13.56 -6.88
C GLY A 472 -8.38 -14.41 -6.19
N VAL A 473 -7.75 -15.30 -6.94
CA VAL A 473 -6.64 -16.14 -6.49
C VAL A 473 -5.49 -16.02 -7.48
N VAL A 474 -4.32 -15.67 -6.97
CA VAL A 474 -3.11 -15.47 -7.78
C VAL A 474 -2.03 -16.42 -7.31
N GLY A 475 -1.29 -16.99 -8.25
CA GLY A 475 -0.09 -17.78 -8.00
C GLY A 475 -0.32 -19.24 -7.66
N SER A 476 -1.48 -19.65 -7.14
CA SER A 476 -1.64 -21.00 -6.59
C SER A 476 -1.43 -22.09 -7.65
N PHE A 477 -2.18 -22.09 -8.77
CA PHE A 477 -1.92 -23.02 -9.89
C PHE A 477 -0.69 -22.65 -10.73
N PHE A 478 -0.33 -21.37 -10.77
CA PHE A 478 0.81 -20.86 -11.52
C PHE A 478 2.14 -21.42 -10.98
N ASP A 479 2.35 -21.36 -9.67
CA ASP A 479 3.58 -21.83 -9.01
C ASP A 479 3.49 -23.31 -8.60
N SER A 480 2.33 -23.79 -8.16
CA SER A 480 2.18 -25.12 -7.57
C SER A 480 0.81 -25.74 -7.83
N LYS A 481 0.75 -26.69 -8.78
CA LYS A 481 -0.48 -27.48 -9.00
C LYS A 481 -0.99 -28.11 -7.69
N ASP A 482 -0.09 -28.63 -6.85
CA ASP A 482 -0.46 -29.22 -5.56
C ASP A 482 -1.16 -28.20 -4.63
N LEU A 483 -0.67 -26.96 -4.56
CA LEU A 483 -1.29 -25.88 -3.76
C LEU A 483 -2.61 -25.43 -4.38
N GLY A 484 -2.66 -25.23 -5.71
CA GLY A 484 -3.90 -24.86 -6.41
C GLY A 484 -5.02 -25.88 -6.22
N GLU A 485 -4.71 -27.17 -6.28
CA GLU A 485 -5.68 -28.25 -5.99
C GLU A 485 -6.13 -28.23 -4.54
N THR A 486 -5.25 -27.91 -3.59
CA THR A 486 -5.62 -27.76 -2.17
C THR A 486 -6.58 -26.58 -1.98
N VAL A 487 -6.28 -25.42 -2.57
CA VAL A 487 -7.13 -24.22 -2.56
C VAL A 487 -8.53 -24.53 -3.11
N ALA A 488 -8.60 -25.19 -4.27
CA ALA A 488 -9.87 -25.59 -4.88
C ALA A 488 -10.64 -26.62 -4.05
N ALA A 489 -9.95 -27.63 -3.51
CA ALA A 489 -10.56 -28.69 -2.71
C ALA A 489 -11.15 -28.15 -1.40
N VAL A 490 -10.45 -27.23 -0.70
CA VAL A 490 -10.98 -26.58 0.50
C VAL A 490 -12.23 -25.75 0.16
N ASN A 491 -12.25 -25.07 -0.99
CA ASN A 491 -13.42 -24.30 -1.42
C ASN A 491 -14.63 -25.21 -1.70
N GLY A 492 -14.41 -26.36 -2.34
CA GLY A 492 -15.46 -27.35 -2.60
C GLY A 492 -16.06 -28.00 -1.35
N LYS A 493 -15.37 -27.92 -0.19
CA LYS A 493 -15.88 -28.38 1.11
C LYS A 493 -16.74 -27.32 1.83
N GLN A 494 -16.74 -26.07 1.36
CA GLN A 494 -17.53 -25.00 1.98
C GLN A 494 -19.02 -25.21 1.72
N SER A 495 -19.87 -24.90 2.71
CA SER A 495 -21.33 -24.99 2.55
C SER A 495 -21.86 -24.04 1.47
N ARG A 496 -21.15 -22.92 1.25
CA ARG A 496 -21.33 -21.99 0.14
C ARG A 496 -19.97 -21.64 -0.42
N ALA A 497 -19.57 -22.35 -1.48
CA ALA A 497 -18.31 -22.15 -2.18
C ALA A 497 -18.21 -20.72 -2.74
N LEU A 498 -16.99 -20.18 -2.72
CA LEU A 498 -16.62 -18.94 -3.40
C LEU A 498 -16.43 -19.19 -4.90
N THR A 499 -16.68 -18.18 -5.71
CA THR A 499 -16.31 -18.13 -7.12
C THR A 499 -14.84 -17.72 -7.20
N LEU A 500 -13.95 -18.71 -7.34
CA LEU A 500 -12.52 -18.48 -7.45
C LEU A 500 -12.15 -18.02 -8.85
N ASP A 501 -11.45 -16.90 -8.94
CA ASP A 501 -11.05 -16.25 -10.18
C ASP A 501 -9.53 -16.20 -10.32
N TYR A 502 -9.01 -16.89 -11.33
CA TYR A 502 -7.58 -17.05 -11.58
C TYR A 502 -7.04 -16.14 -12.70
N GLN A 503 -7.85 -15.21 -13.23
CA GLN A 503 -7.44 -14.41 -14.38
C GLN A 503 -6.26 -13.45 -14.10
N TYR A 504 -5.93 -13.21 -12.83
CA TYR A 504 -4.80 -12.41 -12.37
C TYR A 504 -3.43 -13.09 -12.48
N ASP A 505 -3.40 -14.40 -12.80
CA ASP A 505 -2.16 -15.10 -13.17
C ASP A 505 -1.62 -14.65 -14.54
N SER A 506 -2.43 -13.93 -15.31
CA SER A 506 -2.01 -13.31 -16.57
C SER A 506 -1.39 -11.93 -16.37
N THR A 507 -0.47 -11.54 -17.27
CA THR A 507 0.20 -10.23 -17.22
C THR A 507 -0.74 -9.04 -17.44
N MET A 508 -1.94 -9.29 -17.97
CA MET A 508 -2.97 -8.27 -18.17
C MET A 508 -4.33 -8.96 -18.12
N SER A 509 -5.04 -8.78 -17.01
CA SER A 509 -6.40 -9.28 -16.85
C SER A 509 -7.39 -8.35 -17.56
N TRP A 510 -7.20 -7.03 -17.42
CA TRP A 510 -7.92 -5.99 -18.17
C TRP A 510 -7.11 -4.69 -18.21
N THR A 511 -7.60 -3.70 -18.97
CA THR A 511 -6.96 -2.38 -19.05
C THR A 511 -6.86 -1.76 -17.66
N GLY A 512 -5.64 -1.38 -17.24
CA GLY A 512 -5.36 -0.83 -15.91
C GLY A 512 -5.13 -1.88 -14.82
N TYR A 513 -5.37 -3.17 -15.10
CA TYR A 513 -5.08 -4.29 -14.22
C TYR A 513 -4.04 -5.18 -14.87
N ASN A 514 -2.84 -4.60 -14.89
CA ASN A 514 -1.68 -5.24 -15.44
C ASN A 514 -0.87 -5.84 -14.31
N ASN A 515 -0.51 -7.11 -14.49
CA ASN A 515 0.53 -7.78 -13.74
C ASN A 515 0.28 -7.81 -12.22
N ILE A 516 -0.92 -8.21 -11.81
CA ILE A 516 -1.30 -8.35 -10.39
C ILE A 516 -0.38 -9.36 -9.67
N TYR A 517 0.05 -10.42 -10.35
CA TYR A 517 1.05 -11.38 -9.83
C TYR A 517 2.32 -10.70 -9.27
N GLY A 518 2.76 -9.57 -9.84
CA GLY A 518 3.98 -8.87 -9.42
C GLY A 518 3.77 -7.74 -8.40
N ARG A 519 2.57 -7.62 -7.81
CA ARG A 519 2.10 -6.39 -7.13
C ARG A 519 1.73 -6.54 -5.65
N SER A 520 2.16 -7.62 -4.99
CA SER A 520 2.00 -7.74 -3.54
C SER A 520 3.09 -8.66 -2.96
N ASP A 521 3.14 -8.82 -1.65
CA ASP A 521 4.29 -9.37 -0.90
C ASP A 521 4.65 -10.82 -1.24
N HIS A 522 3.66 -11.64 -1.65
CA HIS A 522 3.87 -13.00 -2.13
C HIS A 522 4.94 -13.10 -3.22
N TYR A 523 5.06 -12.08 -4.07
CA TYR A 523 6.01 -12.09 -5.19
C TYR A 523 7.44 -12.34 -4.73
N ASN A 524 7.87 -11.75 -3.60
CA ASN A 524 9.21 -11.93 -3.07
C ASN A 524 9.46 -13.36 -2.57
N TYR A 525 8.46 -14.06 -2.03
CA TYR A 525 8.55 -15.47 -1.66
C TYR A 525 8.59 -16.36 -2.90
N ALA A 526 7.77 -16.03 -3.89
CA ALA A 526 7.70 -16.75 -5.14
C ALA A 526 9.06 -16.72 -5.87
N LEU A 527 9.78 -15.58 -5.86
CA LEU A 527 11.15 -15.45 -6.39
C LEU A 527 12.16 -16.41 -5.74
N GLN A 528 11.91 -16.85 -4.51
CA GLN A 528 12.74 -17.82 -3.78
C GLN A 528 12.31 -19.28 -4.02
N GLY A 529 11.34 -19.50 -4.92
CA GLY A 529 10.84 -20.84 -5.22
C GLY A 529 9.87 -21.40 -4.17
N ILE A 530 9.28 -20.55 -3.33
CA ILE A 530 8.24 -20.94 -2.37
C ILE A 530 6.88 -20.94 -3.09
N PRO A 531 6.04 -22.00 -2.94
CA PRO A 531 4.68 -22.00 -3.47
C PRO A 531 3.85 -20.88 -2.85
N VAL A 532 3.11 -20.12 -3.66
CA VAL A 532 2.31 -19.00 -3.15
C VAL A 532 0.84 -19.11 -3.55
N ALA A 533 -0.05 -18.62 -2.70
CA ALA A 533 -1.43 -18.31 -3.06
C ALA A 533 -1.76 -16.91 -2.51
N PHE A 534 -2.10 -15.99 -3.39
CA PHE A 534 -2.48 -14.64 -3.04
C PHE A 534 -3.99 -14.46 -3.25
N PHE A 535 -4.69 -14.02 -2.20
CA PHE A 535 -6.13 -13.81 -2.15
C PHE A 535 -6.47 -12.32 -2.19
N PHE A 536 -7.34 -11.94 -3.13
CA PHE A 536 -7.59 -10.55 -3.51
C PHE A 536 -9.00 -10.37 -4.08
N THR A 537 -9.69 -9.26 -3.77
CA THR A 537 -11.05 -9.01 -4.28
C THR A 537 -11.14 -8.02 -5.43
N GLY A 538 -10.00 -7.64 -6.03
CA GLY A 538 -9.97 -6.67 -7.12
C GLY A 538 -9.63 -5.25 -6.63
N LEU A 539 -9.25 -4.37 -7.56
CA LEU A 539 -9.20 -2.96 -7.25
C LEU A 539 -10.64 -2.41 -7.28
N HIS A 540 -10.89 -1.32 -6.58
CA HIS A 540 -12.20 -0.67 -6.58
C HIS A 540 -12.03 0.85 -6.72
N GLY A 541 -13.15 1.55 -6.88
CA GLY A 541 -13.15 3.00 -7.14
C GLY A 541 -12.43 3.82 -6.06
N ASP A 542 -12.31 3.27 -4.85
CA ASP A 542 -11.73 3.92 -3.68
C ASP A 542 -10.27 3.52 -3.41
N TYR A 543 -9.71 2.58 -4.17
CA TYR A 543 -8.31 2.14 -4.05
C TYR A 543 -7.34 3.33 -3.99
N HIS A 544 -6.44 3.30 -2.99
CA HIS A 544 -5.49 4.36 -2.67
C HIS A 544 -6.13 5.70 -2.29
N GLN A 545 -7.43 5.83 -2.00
CA GLN A 545 -8.12 7.13 -1.78
C GLN A 545 -8.61 7.39 -0.35
N ARG A 546 -8.93 8.66 -0.05
CA ARG A 546 -9.59 9.10 1.21
C ARG A 546 -10.96 8.44 1.42
N SER A 547 -11.52 7.82 0.40
CA SER A 547 -12.77 7.07 0.47
C SER A 547 -12.57 5.56 0.66
N ASP A 548 -11.33 5.08 0.80
CA ASP A 548 -11.07 3.71 1.27
C ASP A 548 -11.20 3.63 2.79
N GLU A 549 -12.46 3.50 3.22
CA GLU A 549 -12.89 3.69 4.60
C GLU A 549 -13.64 2.48 5.13
N ALA A 550 -13.48 2.20 6.44
CA ALA A 550 -14.05 1.04 7.10
C ALA A 550 -15.59 0.96 7.00
N GLU A 551 -16.26 2.10 6.83
CA GLU A 551 -17.72 2.15 6.65
C GLU A 551 -18.19 1.56 5.31
N PHE A 552 -17.33 1.42 4.30
CA PHE A 552 -17.72 0.92 2.98
C PHE A 552 -17.38 -0.57 2.74
N ILE A 553 -16.82 -1.26 3.71
CA ILE A 553 -16.43 -2.68 3.61
C ILE A 553 -17.65 -3.60 3.57
N ASP A 554 -17.54 -4.71 2.84
CA ASP A 554 -18.51 -5.81 2.81
C ASP A 554 -18.17 -6.85 3.88
N TYR A 555 -18.51 -6.55 5.14
CA TYR A 555 -18.10 -7.41 6.25
C TYR A 555 -18.64 -8.86 6.17
N PRO A 556 -19.88 -9.13 5.71
CA PRO A 556 -20.33 -10.49 5.49
C PRO A 556 -19.46 -11.27 4.49
N HIS A 557 -19.07 -10.64 3.39
CA HIS A 557 -18.17 -11.27 2.41
C HIS A 557 -16.74 -11.43 2.96
N TYR A 558 -16.21 -10.38 3.58
CA TYR A 558 -14.91 -10.36 4.23
C TYR A 558 -14.74 -11.47 5.28
N ALA A 559 -15.76 -11.71 6.12
CA ALA A 559 -15.75 -12.78 7.11
C ALA A 559 -15.71 -14.17 6.48
N ARG A 560 -16.38 -14.36 5.33
CA ARG A 560 -16.36 -15.62 4.59
C ARG A 560 -14.99 -15.87 3.96
N ILE A 561 -14.41 -14.86 3.31
CA ILE A 561 -13.06 -14.96 2.73
C ILE A 561 -12.04 -15.27 3.83
N THR A 562 -12.06 -14.54 4.94
CA THR A 562 -11.13 -14.75 6.06
C THR A 562 -11.28 -16.16 6.65
N SER A 563 -12.51 -16.65 6.81
CA SER A 563 -12.77 -18.02 7.26
C SER A 563 -12.24 -19.07 6.28
N TYR A 564 -12.45 -18.85 4.98
CA TYR A 564 -11.93 -19.73 3.92
C TYR A 564 -10.40 -19.78 3.92
N ILE A 565 -9.72 -18.63 4.01
CA ILE A 565 -8.25 -18.57 4.03
C ILE A 565 -7.69 -19.24 5.29
N ARG A 566 -8.36 -19.13 6.45
CA ARG A 566 -8.04 -19.92 7.65
C ARG A 566 -8.12 -21.42 7.37
N ASP A 567 -9.17 -21.89 6.71
CA ASP A 567 -9.32 -23.31 6.40
C ASP A 567 -8.22 -23.79 5.43
N VAL A 568 -7.87 -22.99 4.43
CA VAL A 568 -6.73 -23.26 3.53
C VAL A 568 -5.42 -23.34 4.33
N THR A 569 -5.19 -22.40 5.24
CA THR A 569 -3.99 -22.37 6.09
C THR A 569 -3.86 -23.66 6.91
N VAL A 570 -4.94 -24.09 7.55
CA VAL A 570 -4.99 -25.32 8.34
C VAL A 570 -4.78 -26.56 7.47
N GLU A 571 -5.42 -26.63 6.30
CA GLU A 571 -5.27 -27.76 5.38
C GLU A 571 -3.83 -27.90 4.88
N VAL A 572 -3.22 -26.80 4.41
CA VAL A 572 -1.82 -26.81 3.95
C VAL A 572 -0.86 -27.17 5.08
N ALA A 573 -1.10 -26.66 6.30
CA ALA A 573 -0.26 -26.96 7.45
C ALA A 573 -0.34 -28.43 7.90
N ASN A 574 -1.43 -29.13 7.61
CA ASN A 574 -1.62 -30.55 7.92
C ASN A 574 -1.30 -31.51 6.76
N GLY A 575 -1.35 -31.01 5.52
CA GLY A 575 -1.21 -31.80 4.30
C GLY A 575 0.23 -32.11 3.89
N PRO A 576 0.45 -32.74 2.72
CA PRO A 576 1.78 -32.89 2.14
C PRO A 576 2.40 -31.53 1.80
N ARG A 577 3.73 -31.44 1.76
CA ARG A 577 4.44 -30.23 1.30
C ARG A 577 4.09 -29.97 -0.18
N PRO A 578 3.51 -28.82 -0.54
CA PRO A 578 3.24 -28.52 -1.94
C PRO A 578 4.54 -28.46 -2.74
N ARG A 579 4.58 -29.15 -3.87
CA ARG A 579 5.72 -29.07 -4.79
C ARG A 579 5.55 -27.85 -5.67
N ILE A 580 6.67 -27.33 -6.13
CA ILE A 580 6.63 -26.45 -7.28
C ILE A 580 6.49 -27.29 -8.56
N ASN A 581 5.26 -27.42 -9.03
CA ASN A 581 4.88 -28.13 -10.24
C ASN A 581 3.74 -27.43 -11.00
N GLY A 582 3.60 -26.11 -10.83
CA GLY A 582 2.60 -25.29 -11.53
C GLY A 582 2.95 -25.03 -13.00
N THR A 583 2.10 -24.25 -13.66
CA THR A 583 2.20 -23.96 -15.10
C THR A 583 3.36 -23.02 -15.49
N ARG A 584 3.92 -22.29 -14.51
CA ARG A 584 5.18 -21.51 -14.56
C ARG A 584 5.61 -20.97 -15.94
N PRO A 585 4.83 -20.12 -16.62
CA PRO A 585 5.43 -19.26 -17.63
C PRO A 585 6.51 -18.39 -16.96
N ALA A 586 7.38 -17.76 -17.77
CA ALA A 586 8.37 -16.82 -17.24
C ALA A 586 7.67 -15.79 -16.34
N ARG A 587 8.09 -15.73 -15.06
CA ARG A 587 7.45 -14.88 -14.05
C ARG A 587 7.37 -13.45 -14.57
N PRO A 588 6.19 -12.81 -14.50
CA PRO A 588 6.07 -11.41 -14.86
C PRO A 588 7.11 -10.56 -14.08
N PRO A 589 7.83 -9.64 -14.73
CA PRO A 589 8.71 -8.72 -14.02
C PRO A 589 7.85 -7.82 -13.16
N ARG A 590 8.32 -7.40 -11.99
CA ARG A 590 7.62 -6.38 -11.21
C ARG A 590 7.32 -5.14 -12.06
N PRO A 591 6.10 -4.57 -12.02
CA PRO A 591 5.83 -3.31 -12.72
C PRO A 591 6.81 -2.23 -12.25
N THR A 592 7.31 -1.42 -13.17
CA THR A 592 7.91 -0.14 -12.76
C THR A 592 6.81 0.68 -12.12
N VAL A 593 6.99 1.08 -10.86
CA VAL A 593 6.00 1.89 -10.11
C VAL A 593 5.54 3.06 -11.02
N PRO A 594 4.22 3.25 -11.22
CA PRO A 594 3.70 4.37 -12.00
C PRO A 594 3.98 5.73 -11.35
#